data_AF-A0A838GJV9-F1
#
_entry.id   AF-A0A838GJV9-F1
#
_cell.length_a   1.000
_cell.length_b   1.000
_cell.length_c   1.000
_cell.angle_alpha   90.00
_cell.angle_beta   90.00
_cell.angle_gamma   90.00
#
_symmetry.space_group_name_H-M   'P 1'
#
loop_
_entity.id
_entity.type
_entity.pdbx_description
1 polymer ?
#
loop_
_entity_poly.entity_id
_entity_poly.type
_entity_poly.pdbx_seq_one_letter_code
_entity_poly.pdbx_strand_id
1 'polypeptide(L)'
;MSTRDEKVHGWLAGRLPKDWYTEAPDIRIDRDEITVVGRVEAPTTDEDAADAERAAAEAGRIKQFREDTRDARIRIARELEHAAGRKVAWGATCGGTEELFTTISVPVMTRLRQGERQVLDT
;
A
#
# COMPACT_ATOMS: atom_id res chain seq x y z
N MET A 1 7.94 0.04 20.53
CA MET A 1 6.54 -0.17 20.14
C MET A 1 5.70 -0.19 21.41
N SER A 2 4.62 0.60 21.48
CA SER A 2 3.77 0.64 22.67
C SER A 2 2.84 -0.58 22.72
N THR A 3 2.37 -0.98 23.90
CA THR A 3 1.32 -2.02 24.04
C THR A 3 0.06 -1.69 23.24
N ARG A 4 -0.23 -0.40 23.01
CA ARG A 4 -1.33 0.01 22.13
C ARG A 4 -1.04 -0.34 20.66
N ASP A 5 0.19 -0.12 20.21
CA ASP A 5 0.62 -0.42 18.84
C ASP A 5 0.61 -1.94 18.61
N GLU A 6 1.12 -2.73 19.56
CA GLU A 6 1.07 -4.21 19.51
C GLU A 6 -0.36 -4.75 19.35
N LYS A 7 -1.34 -4.13 20.04
CA LYS A 7 -2.76 -4.49 19.89
C LYS A 7 -3.28 -4.16 18.49
N VAL A 8 -2.87 -3.05 17.89
CA VAL A 8 -3.23 -2.70 16.50
C VAL A 8 -2.67 -3.74 15.53
N HIS A 9 -1.40 -4.11 15.67
CA HIS A 9 -0.77 -5.15 14.84
C HIS A 9 -1.51 -6.50 14.97
N GLY A 10 -1.77 -6.95 16.20
CA GLY A 10 -2.49 -8.22 16.42
C GLY A 10 -3.91 -8.20 15.89
N TRP A 11 -4.63 -7.09 16.04
CA TRP A 11 -5.98 -6.94 15.51
C TRP A 11 -5.99 -6.97 13.97
N LEU A 12 -5.09 -6.24 13.31
CA LEU A 12 -4.98 -6.25 11.84
C LEU A 12 -4.62 -7.64 11.30
N ALA A 13 -3.70 -8.35 11.96
CA ALA A 13 -3.31 -9.70 11.58
C ALA A 13 -4.49 -10.70 11.61
N GLY A 14 -5.44 -10.52 12.52
CA GLY A 14 -6.65 -11.34 12.59
C GLY A 14 -7.81 -10.84 11.70
N ARG A 15 -7.84 -9.55 11.38
CA ARG A 15 -8.99 -8.90 10.72
C ARG A 15 -8.86 -8.78 9.21
N LEU A 16 -7.63 -8.65 8.69
CA LEU A 16 -7.38 -8.50 7.26
C LEU A 16 -7.71 -9.81 6.51
N PRO A 17 -8.40 -9.73 5.35
CA PRO A 17 -8.58 -10.89 4.50
C PRO A 17 -7.23 -11.48 4.06
N LYS A 18 -7.12 -12.81 4.11
CA LYS A 18 -5.86 -13.54 3.86
C LYS A 18 -5.41 -13.52 2.41
N ASP A 19 -6.32 -13.20 1.50
CA ASP A 19 -6.16 -13.18 0.04
C ASP A 19 -5.75 -11.80 -0.49
N TRP A 20 -5.66 -10.78 0.36
CA TRP A 20 -5.29 -9.43 -0.08
C TRP A 20 -3.81 -9.28 -0.41
N TYR A 21 -2.96 -9.91 0.39
CA TYR A 21 -1.52 -9.68 0.33
C TYR A 21 -0.76 -10.99 0.29
N THR A 22 0.35 -11.00 -0.46
CA THR A 22 1.23 -12.16 -0.58
C THR A 22 2.09 -12.38 0.66
N GLU A 23 2.21 -11.36 1.51
CA GLU A 23 2.96 -11.37 2.76
C GLU A 23 2.29 -10.49 3.82
N ALA A 24 2.81 -10.50 5.05
CA ALA A 24 2.31 -9.63 6.10
C ALA A 24 2.51 -8.15 5.69
N PRO A 25 1.48 -7.29 5.81
CA PRO A 25 1.61 -5.89 5.43
C PRO A 25 2.56 -5.14 6.36
N ASP A 26 3.24 -4.15 5.81
CA ASP A 26 3.95 -3.13 6.57
C ASP A 26 2.91 -2.22 7.24
N ILE A 27 2.98 -2.14 8.56
CA ILE A 27 2.08 -1.33 9.38
C ILE A 27 2.93 -0.26 10.07
N ARG A 28 2.64 0.99 9.75
CA ARG A 28 3.28 2.18 10.35
C ARG A 28 2.26 2.89 11.21
N ILE A 29 2.67 3.28 12.41
CA ILE A 29 1.79 3.91 13.38
C ILE A 29 2.48 5.18 13.86
N ASP A 30 1.91 6.33 13.53
CA ASP A 30 2.35 7.63 14.02
C ASP A 30 1.31 8.23 14.98
N ARG A 31 1.45 9.52 15.34
CA ARG A 31 0.56 10.18 16.30
C ARG A 31 -0.90 10.22 15.85
N ASP A 32 -1.15 10.42 14.56
CA ASP A 32 -2.45 10.77 13.99
C ASP A 32 -2.97 9.69 13.03
N GLU A 33 -2.08 8.88 12.44
CA GLU A 33 -2.39 7.92 11.39
C GLU A 33 -1.80 6.51 11.66
N ILE A 34 -2.53 5.50 11.19
CA ILE A 34 -2.11 4.11 11.04
C ILE A 34 -2.10 3.83 9.53
N THR A 35 -0.94 3.51 8.98
CA THR A 35 -0.76 3.26 7.54
C THR A 35 -0.48 1.79 7.31
N VAL A 36 -1.34 1.14 6.52
CA VAL A 36 -1.22 -0.27 6.16
C VAL A 36 -0.88 -0.40 4.68
N VAL A 37 0.30 -0.94 4.38
CA VAL A 37 0.78 -1.18 3.02
C VAL A 37 1.11 -2.65 2.86
N GLY A 38 0.38 -3.35 1.98
CA GLY A 38 0.63 -4.76 1.72
C GLY A 38 1.04 -5.04 0.28
N ARG A 39 1.83 -6.09 0.09
CA ARG A 39 2.27 -6.54 -1.24
C ARG A 39 1.15 -7.30 -1.93
N VAL A 40 0.76 -6.84 -3.11
CA VAL A 40 -0.17 -7.55 -3.99
C VAL A 40 0.62 -8.37 -5.01
N GLU A 41 0.01 -9.45 -5.48
CA GLU A 41 0.59 -10.30 -6.52
C GLU A 41 0.82 -9.49 -7.80
N ALA A 42 2.06 -9.52 -8.28
CA ALA A 42 2.47 -8.81 -9.48
C ALA A 42 1.90 -9.50 -10.74
N PRO A 43 1.46 -8.71 -11.74
CA PRO A 43 1.04 -9.29 -13.00
C PRO A 43 2.22 -9.94 -13.71
N THR A 44 1.97 -11.06 -14.40
CA THR A 44 2.96 -11.66 -15.28
C THR A 44 3.20 -10.71 -16.46
N THR A 45 4.46 -10.33 -16.64
CA THR A 45 4.95 -9.55 -17.79
C THR A 45 6.09 -10.33 -18.44
N ASP A 46 6.38 -10.07 -19.72
CA ASP A 46 7.54 -10.68 -20.37
C ASP A 46 8.84 -10.28 -19.64
N GLU A 47 9.78 -11.22 -19.52
CA GLU A 47 11.07 -10.97 -18.84
C GLU A 47 11.86 -9.83 -19.52
N ASP A 48 11.70 -9.70 -20.83
CA ASP A 48 12.33 -8.66 -21.67
C ASP A 48 11.49 -7.38 -21.82
N ALA A 49 10.36 -7.26 -21.09
CA ALA A 49 9.53 -6.07 -21.15
C ALA A 49 10.32 -4.79 -20.81
N ALA A 50 9.90 -3.66 -21.37
CA ALA A 50 10.50 -2.38 -20.99
C ALA A 50 10.14 -2.03 -19.53
N ASP A 51 11.02 -1.30 -18.83
CA ASP A 51 10.75 -0.84 -17.46
C ASP A 51 9.43 -0.04 -17.36
N ALA A 52 9.12 0.76 -18.37
CA ALA A 52 7.89 1.53 -18.43
C ALA A 52 6.64 0.64 -18.54
N GLU A 53 6.72 -0.48 -19.26
CA GLU A 53 5.62 -1.43 -19.40
C GLU A 53 5.38 -2.17 -18.09
N ARG A 54 6.44 -2.65 -17.44
CA ARG A 54 6.37 -3.26 -16.10
C ARG A 54 5.73 -2.31 -15.09
N ALA A 55 6.21 -1.07 -15.01
CA ALA A 55 5.68 -0.08 -14.08
C ALA A 55 4.19 0.22 -14.33
N ALA A 56 3.78 0.30 -15.61
CA ALA A 56 2.37 0.49 -15.96
C ALA A 56 1.50 -0.71 -15.55
N ALA A 57 1.99 -1.94 -15.74
CA ALA A 57 1.29 -3.15 -15.32
C ALA A 57 1.15 -3.21 -13.78
N GLU A 58 2.22 -2.91 -13.06
CA GLU A 58 2.23 -2.84 -11.59
C GLU A 58 1.23 -1.80 -11.06
N ALA A 59 1.25 -0.57 -11.61
CA ALA A 59 0.31 0.49 -11.24
C ALA A 59 -1.15 0.10 -11.56
N GLY A 60 -1.39 -0.53 -12.71
CA GLY A 60 -2.70 -1.06 -13.08
C GLY A 60 -3.20 -2.10 -12.08
N ARG A 61 -2.34 -3.02 -11.65
CA ARG A 61 -2.66 -4.03 -10.64
C ARG A 61 -3.00 -3.41 -9.29
N ILE A 62 -2.23 -2.41 -8.85
CA ILE A 62 -2.50 -1.67 -7.61
C ILE A 62 -3.84 -0.93 -7.69
N LYS A 63 -4.14 -0.27 -8.81
CA LYS A 63 -5.42 0.41 -9.03
C LYS A 63 -6.59 -0.55 -8.96
N GLN A 64 -6.50 -1.70 -9.61
CA GLN A 64 -7.53 -2.73 -9.53
C GLN A 64 -7.75 -3.20 -8.09
N PHE A 65 -6.68 -3.55 -7.36
CA PHE A 65 -6.77 -3.92 -5.95
C PHE A 65 -7.42 -2.81 -5.11
N ARG A 66 -7.05 -1.55 -5.36
CA ARG A 66 -7.61 -0.39 -4.69
C ARG A 66 -9.13 -0.32 -4.88
N GLU A 67 -9.62 -0.55 -6.09
CA GLU A 67 -11.05 -0.50 -6.42
C GLU A 67 -11.79 -1.71 -5.82
N ASP A 68 -11.30 -2.92 -6.05
CA ASP A 68 -11.92 -4.17 -5.64
C ASP A 68 -12.07 -4.30 -4.12
N THR A 69 -11.11 -3.79 -3.35
CA THR A 69 -11.12 -3.93 -1.88
C THR A 69 -11.62 -2.69 -1.14
N ARG A 70 -12.13 -1.67 -1.86
CA ARG A 70 -12.54 -0.36 -1.29
C ARG A 70 -13.48 -0.48 -0.09
N ASP A 71 -14.61 -1.15 -0.25
CA ASP A 71 -15.65 -1.19 0.79
C ASP A 71 -15.21 -1.97 2.03
N ALA A 72 -14.44 -3.04 1.82
CA ALA A 72 -13.86 -3.82 2.91
C ALA A 72 -12.81 -3.00 3.67
N ARG A 73 -11.93 -2.27 2.97
CA ARG A 73 -10.96 -1.36 3.61
C ARG A 73 -11.65 -0.26 4.42
N ILE A 74 -12.74 0.31 3.90
CA ILE A 74 -13.54 1.32 4.63
C ILE A 74 -14.13 0.74 5.92
N ARG A 75 -14.69 -0.48 5.87
CA ARG A 75 -15.24 -1.14 7.07
C ARG A 75 -14.16 -1.39 8.12
N ILE A 76 -13.04 -1.98 7.72
CA ILE A 76 -11.91 -2.28 8.61
C ILE A 76 -11.34 -0.98 9.20
N ALA A 77 -11.16 0.05 8.39
CA ALA A 77 -10.72 1.36 8.84
C ALA A 77 -11.65 1.88 9.93
N ARG A 78 -12.97 1.96 9.70
CA ARG A 78 -13.92 2.48 10.70
C ARG A 78 -13.86 1.73 12.04
N GLU A 79 -13.76 0.41 12.01
CA GLU A 79 -13.63 -0.41 13.21
C GLU A 79 -12.35 -0.06 13.98
N LEU A 80 -11.22 0.02 13.28
CA LEU A 80 -9.92 0.31 13.88
C LEU A 80 -9.81 1.77 14.35
N GLU A 81 -10.30 2.72 13.56
CA GLU A 81 -10.35 4.14 13.91
C GLU A 81 -11.12 4.37 15.20
N HIS A 82 -12.26 3.67 15.37
CA HIS A 82 -13.05 3.74 16.59
C HIS A 82 -12.29 3.21 17.82
N ALA A 83 -11.54 2.11 17.65
CA ALA A 83 -10.79 1.49 18.74
C ALA A 83 -9.48 2.23 19.08
N ALA A 84 -8.77 2.74 18.07
CA ALA A 84 -7.45 3.33 18.21
C ALA A 84 -7.47 4.86 18.37
N GLY A 85 -8.54 5.53 17.92
CA GLY A 85 -8.65 6.99 17.89
C GLY A 85 -7.68 7.65 16.90
N ARG A 86 -7.22 6.91 15.87
CA ARG A 86 -6.31 7.37 14.82
C ARG A 86 -6.90 7.04 13.47
N LYS A 87 -6.57 7.82 12.46
CA LYS A 87 -7.05 7.61 11.09
C LYS A 87 -6.31 6.47 10.42
N VAL A 88 -6.99 5.75 9.54
CA VAL A 88 -6.40 4.59 8.85
C VAL A 88 -6.21 4.90 7.38
N ALA A 89 -4.95 4.88 6.95
CA ALA A 89 -4.55 4.96 5.55
C ALA A 89 -4.17 3.59 4.99
N TRP A 90 -4.32 3.46 3.68
CA TRP A 90 -4.09 2.22 2.94
C TRP A 90 -3.15 2.47 1.78
N GLY A 91 -2.33 1.47 1.47
CA GLY A 91 -1.59 1.39 0.22
C GLY A 91 -1.31 -0.05 -0.18
N ALA A 92 -0.64 -0.18 -1.32
CA ALA A 92 -0.14 -1.46 -1.79
C ALA A 92 1.20 -1.31 -2.51
N THR A 93 1.99 -2.37 -2.47
CA THR A 93 3.18 -2.55 -3.32
C THR A 93 2.92 -3.65 -4.34
N CYS A 94 3.41 -3.47 -5.56
CA CYS A 94 3.35 -4.45 -6.63
C CYS A 94 4.68 -4.40 -7.37
N GLY A 95 5.46 -5.48 -7.34
CA GLY A 95 6.82 -5.47 -7.87
C GLY A 95 7.66 -4.34 -7.27
N GLY A 96 8.10 -3.39 -8.12
CA GLY A 96 8.86 -2.20 -7.73
C GLY A 96 8.03 -0.94 -7.42
N THR A 97 6.72 -0.97 -7.68
CA THR A 97 5.81 0.17 -7.52
C THR A 97 5.09 0.13 -6.16
N GLU A 98 4.96 1.29 -5.52
CA GLU A 98 4.18 1.48 -4.30
C GLU A 98 3.19 2.64 -4.51
N GLU A 99 1.93 2.47 -4.11
CA GLU A 99 0.97 3.57 -4.07
C GLU A 99 0.17 3.60 -2.77
N LEU A 100 -0.02 4.81 -2.24
CA LEU A 100 -0.94 5.08 -1.14
C LEU A 100 -2.27 5.61 -1.71
N PHE A 101 -3.38 5.09 -1.20
CA PHE A 101 -4.70 5.35 -1.78
C PHE A 101 -5.31 6.66 -1.28
N THR A 102 -5.12 6.99 0.00
CA THR A 102 -5.46 8.28 0.63
C THR A 102 -4.77 8.32 2.00
N THR A 103 -3.97 9.35 2.26
CA THR A 103 -3.38 9.67 3.58
C THR A 103 -3.86 11.05 4.03
N ILE A 104 -3.86 11.31 5.34
CA ILE A 104 -3.97 12.67 5.86
C ILE A 104 -2.65 13.37 5.55
N SER A 105 -2.62 14.06 4.41
CA SER A 105 -1.64 15.06 3.98
C SER A 105 -0.29 15.03 4.70
N VAL A 106 0.47 13.96 4.48
CA VAL A 106 1.94 14.05 4.51
C VAL A 106 2.40 13.51 3.17
N PRO A 107 3.10 14.31 2.34
CA PRO A 107 3.55 13.84 1.05
C PRO A 107 4.52 12.68 1.27
N VAL A 108 4.08 11.46 0.95
CA VAL A 108 5.02 10.35 0.78
C VAL A 108 5.65 10.57 -0.57
N MET A 109 6.89 11.05 -0.54
CA MET A 109 7.80 10.84 -1.66
C MET A 109 7.89 9.33 -1.85
N THR A 110 7.11 8.79 -2.77
CA THR A 110 7.49 7.55 -3.42
C THR A 110 8.89 7.82 -3.93
N ARG A 111 9.88 7.10 -3.40
CA ARG A 111 11.16 7.00 -4.07
C ARG A 111 10.88 6.19 -5.33
N LEU A 112 10.34 6.85 -6.35
CA LEU A 112 10.43 6.36 -7.71
C LEU A 112 11.91 6.09 -7.94
N ARG A 113 12.25 4.82 -8.20
CA ARG A 113 13.54 4.53 -8.79
C ARG A 113 13.49 5.20 -10.17
N GLN A 114 14.07 6.39 -10.28
CA GLN A 114 14.39 7.00 -11.56
C GLN A 114 15.40 6.08 -12.26
N GLY A 115 14.88 5.05 -12.94
CA GLY A 115 15.54 4.52 -14.11
C GLY A 115 15.50 5.62 -15.17
N GLU A 116 16.62 6.34 -15.25
CA GLU A 116 17.01 7.17 -16.39
C GLU A 116 16.15 8.43 -16.67
N ARG A 117 16.52 9.54 -16.01
CA ARG A 117 16.54 10.82 -16.72
C ARG A 117 17.55 10.70 -17.86
N GLN A 118 17.12 10.22 -19.02
CA GLN A 118 17.92 10.41 -20.22
C GLN A 118 17.80 11.89 -20.60
N VAL A 119 18.89 12.61 -20.34
CA VAL A 119 19.15 13.94 -20.87
C VAL A 119 19.13 13.81 -22.38
N LEU A 120 18.15 14.42 -23.04
CA LEU A 120 18.31 14.84 -24.42
C LEU A 120 18.38 16.35 -24.41
N ASP A 121 19.62 16.83 -24.35
CA ASP A 121 20.00 18.04 -25.07
C ASP A 121 19.54 17.85 -26.53
N THR A 122 18.60 18.67 -26.95
CA THR A 122 18.47 19.13 -28.34
C THR A 122 18.04 20.58 -28.30
#